data_AF-A0A952WAH2-F1
#
_entry.id   AF-A0A952WAH2-F1
#
_cell.length_a   1.000
_cell.length_b   1.000
_cell.length_c   1.000
_cell.angle_alpha   90.00
_cell.angle_beta   90.00
_cell.angle_gamma   90.00
#
_symmetry.space_group_name_H-M   'P 1'
#
loop_
_entity.id
_entity.type
_entity.pdbx_description
1 polymer ?
#
loop_
_entity_poly.entity_id
_entity_poly.type
_entity_poly.pdbx_seq_one_letter_code
_entity_poly.pdbx_strand_id
1 'polypeptide(L)'
;MTFASNVVGPQSLVRSGPLIIPAGSLTAGSSPNVFGFTVSFNEPYFYSGGNLLVELRHTGSDAGIQTVDALSTTTTGYLTDFAACWSPVSNGLSGGPVNFAIIEFESSLGAATGRCCRPDGSCVVTTATHCATIGGAYGGDGTDCSPNPCPQPPTGACCFVTTCSVLTQAQCLAGGGTYQGDSSACSSCPAVVSTNCNISTGPMTLSGVAAAAGTVWSECAKDKAEPGLANTVAGFTGTGGFRLADDFVVPPGGMHLAYVKVYAYHSSATPTLATGANLRILNGSPAGTPTVVFGDQTTNRMAHAAFTNIYRIFPTTVGVGSGSPCVNGAGTAPGTTRRLQEIYITVNQFLPAGTYWLDYSFTHASTLFVPPATRADAVGRACNPNNSNALQRSSAGVWGPLVDSGQGCLNGAVVNTANPANVQQDTYFELVGTLPGSGCYANCDGSTGSPLLTPNDFQCFLNKFAANDTYANCDGSTGSPLLTPNDFQCFLNKFAAGCT
;
A
#
# COMPACT_ATOMS: atom_id res chain seq x y z
N MET A 1 -58.58 43.32 1.69
CA MET A 1 -57.29 42.72 2.09
C MET A 1 -56.45 43.81 2.74
N THR A 2 -55.83 43.54 3.89
CA THR A 2 -54.88 44.49 4.51
C THR A 2 -53.47 44.14 4.04
N PHE A 3 -52.54 45.09 4.04
CA PHE A 3 -51.12 44.81 3.72
C PHE A 3 -50.54 43.70 4.61
N ALA A 4 -50.94 43.69 5.90
CA ALA A 4 -50.58 42.63 6.83
C ALA A 4 -51.02 41.23 6.37
N SER A 5 -52.08 41.10 5.56
CA SER A 5 -52.51 39.83 4.98
C SER A 5 -51.57 39.32 3.86
N ASN A 6 -50.73 40.17 3.29
CA ASN A 6 -49.77 39.80 2.23
C ASN A 6 -48.40 39.35 2.79
N VAL A 7 -48.15 39.55 4.08
CA VAL A 7 -46.93 39.09 4.74
C VAL A 7 -47.05 37.60 5.03
N VAL A 8 -46.45 36.78 4.16
CA VAL A 8 -46.47 35.32 4.26
C VAL A 8 -45.04 34.78 4.36
N GLY A 9 -44.82 33.81 5.23
CA GLY A 9 -43.52 33.16 5.40
C GLY A 9 -42.53 33.90 6.32
N PRO A 10 -41.34 33.32 6.53
CA PRO A 10 -40.28 33.92 7.34
C PRO A 10 -39.68 35.15 6.64
N GLN A 11 -39.47 36.22 7.40
CA GLN A 11 -38.90 37.48 6.92
C GLN A 11 -37.38 37.48 7.00
N SER A 12 -36.70 37.88 5.93
CA SER A 12 -35.24 38.03 5.89
C SER A 12 -34.84 39.50 6.06
N LEU A 13 -34.09 39.81 7.12
CA LEU A 13 -33.53 41.15 7.33
C LEU A 13 -32.26 41.31 6.48
N VAL A 14 -32.35 42.06 5.39
CA VAL A 14 -31.24 42.26 4.43
C VAL A 14 -30.37 43.49 4.74
N ARG A 15 -30.87 44.41 5.58
CA ARG A 15 -30.16 45.61 6.03
C ARG A 15 -30.73 46.12 7.35
N SER A 16 -29.86 46.59 8.23
CA SER A 16 -30.24 47.38 9.42
C SER A 16 -29.16 48.41 9.75
N GLY A 17 -29.51 49.41 10.56
CA GLY A 17 -28.58 50.45 11.01
C GLY A 17 -28.66 51.76 10.20
N PRO A 18 -27.75 52.72 10.49
CA PRO A 18 -27.77 54.03 9.86
C PRO A 18 -27.67 53.98 8.33
N LEU A 19 -28.42 54.85 7.65
CA LEU A 19 -28.34 55.07 6.20
C LEU A 19 -28.06 56.55 5.94
N ILE A 20 -26.95 56.84 5.27
CA ILE A 20 -26.63 58.21 4.82
C ILE A 20 -27.08 58.33 3.38
N ILE A 21 -28.07 59.18 3.13
CA ILE A 21 -28.51 59.54 1.78
C ILE A 21 -27.75 60.81 1.38
N PRO A 22 -26.92 60.79 0.33
CA PRO A 22 -26.18 61.98 -0.12
C PRO A 22 -27.13 63.11 -0.52
N ALA A 23 -26.79 64.35 -0.17
CA ALA A 23 -27.58 65.51 -0.56
C ALA A 23 -27.70 65.60 -2.10
N GLY A 24 -28.91 65.82 -2.61
CA GLY A 24 -29.18 65.90 -4.06
C GLY A 24 -29.30 64.56 -4.80
N SER A 25 -29.21 63.42 -4.09
CA SER A 25 -29.33 62.08 -4.71
C SER A 25 -30.78 61.61 -4.96
N LEU A 26 -31.77 62.38 -4.52
CA LEU A 26 -33.18 62.16 -4.82
C LEU A 26 -33.64 63.26 -5.78
N THR A 27 -34.21 62.86 -6.92
CA THR A 27 -34.71 63.78 -7.94
C THR A 27 -36.19 64.12 -7.73
N ALA A 28 -36.63 65.31 -8.17
CA ALA A 28 -38.02 65.75 -8.11
C ALA A 28 -38.49 66.16 -9.52
N GLY A 29 -39.73 65.82 -9.88
CA GLY A 29 -40.27 66.04 -11.23
C GLY A 29 -41.52 65.22 -11.55
N SER A 30 -41.92 65.20 -12.82
CA SER A 30 -43.06 64.43 -13.34
C SER A 30 -42.79 62.93 -13.37
N SER A 31 -43.79 62.11 -13.04
CA SER A 31 -43.69 60.65 -13.05
C SER A 31 -43.49 60.09 -14.48
N PRO A 32 -42.54 59.15 -14.68
CA PRO A 32 -41.55 58.65 -13.73
C PRO A 32 -40.33 59.58 -13.59
N ASN A 33 -39.85 59.76 -12.35
CA ASN A 33 -38.58 60.45 -12.08
C ASN A 33 -37.39 59.50 -12.25
N VAL A 34 -36.19 60.04 -12.46
CA VAL A 34 -34.95 59.26 -12.47
C VAL A 34 -34.73 58.64 -11.10
N PHE A 35 -34.37 57.35 -11.07
CA PHE A 35 -34.03 56.64 -9.83
C PHE A 35 -32.91 57.36 -9.06
N GLY A 36 -33.06 57.37 -7.74
CA GLY A 36 -32.15 58.06 -6.85
C GLY A 36 -31.03 57.17 -6.34
N PHE A 37 -30.69 57.36 -5.07
CA PHE A 37 -29.65 56.62 -4.36
C PHE A 37 -29.98 55.12 -4.19
N THR A 38 -29.08 54.23 -4.62
CA THR A 38 -29.15 52.78 -4.42
C THR A 38 -28.82 52.40 -2.97
N VAL A 39 -29.69 51.62 -2.33
CA VAL A 39 -29.47 51.09 -0.98
C VAL A 39 -28.89 49.68 -1.05
N SER A 40 -27.62 49.51 -0.75
CA SER A 40 -26.98 48.19 -0.71
C SER A 40 -27.42 47.38 0.52
N PHE A 41 -27.70 46.09 0.32
CA PHE A 41 -27.93 45.16 1.43
C PHE A 41 -26.62 44.88 2.19
N ASN A 42 -26.73 44.71 3.51
CA ASN A 42 -25.62 44.23 4.33
C ASN A 42 -25.53 42.70 4.27
N GLU A 43 -26.68 42.03 4.11
CA GLU A 43 -26.80 40.58 3.95
C GLU A 43 -27.39 40.26 2.57
N PRO A 44 -26.69 39.48 1.72
CA PRO A 44 -27.20 39.12 0.40
C PRO A 44 -28.51 38.33 0.48
N TYR A 45 -29.43 38.60 -0.45
CA TYR A 45 -30.68 37.85 -0.59
C TYR A 45 -30.69 37.08 -1.91
N PHE A 46 -30.81 35.75 -1.83
CA PHE A 46 -30.95 34.90 -3.01
C PHE A 46 -32.40 34.90 -3.47
N TYR A 47 -32.68 35.54 -4.61
CA TYR A 47 -34.00 35.57 -5.22
C TYR A 47 -34.20 34.36 -6.15
N SER A 48 -35.16 33.50 -5.81
CA SER A 48 -35.47 32.26 -6.54
C SER A 48 -36.71 32.36 -7.46
N GLY A 49 -37.23 33.58 -7.67
CA GLY A 49 -38.44 33.85 -8.45
C GLY A 49 -39.71 34.03 -7.59
N GLY A 50 -40.78 34.55 -8.20
CA GLY A 50 -42.07 34.80 -7.55
C GLY A 50 -42.27 36.22 -7.02
N ASN A 51 -43.43 36.50 -6.42
CA ASN A 51 -43.72 37.84 -5.91
C ASN A 51 -42.92 38.15 -4.64
N LEU A 52 -42.27 39.31 -4.60
CA LEU A 52 -41.57 39.80 -3.40
C LEU A 52 -42.40 40.87 -2.68
N LEU A 53 -42.43 40.78 -1.35
CA LEU A 53 -42.86 41.85 -0.47
C LEU A 53 -41.62 42.45 0.18
N VAL A 54 -41.42 43.76 0.03
CA VAL A 54 -40.29 44.47 0.61
C VAL A 54 -40.79 45.51 1.60
N GLU A 55 -40.20 45.49 2.79
CA GLU A 55 -40.54 46.37 3.89
C GLU A 55 -39.33 47.27 4.22
N LEU A 56 -39.55 48.58 4.25
CA LEU A 56 -38.56 49.56 4.68
C LEU A 56 -39.07 50.27 5.93
N ARG A 57 -38.25 50.29 6.99
CA ARG A 57 -38.53 51.02 8.23
C ARG A 57 -37.42 52.05 8.47
N HIS A 58 -37.78 53.30 8.73
CA HIS A 58 -36.83 54.34 9.11
C HIS A 58 -37.42 55.23 10.22
N THR A 59 -36.56 55.83 11.04
CA THR A 59 -36.93 56.64 12.21
C THR A 59 -37.36 58.08 11.87
N GLY A 60 -37.52 58.42 10.59
CA GLY A 60 -37.89 59.76 10.12
C GLY A 60 -39.39 59.92 9.84
N SER A 61 -40.17 58.89 10.09
CA SER A 61 -41.63 58.89 10.06
C SER A 61 -42.07 58.40 11.44
N ASP A 62 -42.59 59.29 12.28
CA ASP A 62 -42.94 59.01 13.69
C ASP A 62 -44.20 58.13 13.85
N ALA A 63 -44.50 57.30 12.85
CA ALA A 63 -45.70 56.49 12.79
C ALA A 63 -45.35 55.00 12.83
N GLY A 64 -45.90 54.25 13.81
CA GLY A 64 -45.72 52.80 13.96
C GLY A 64 -46.47 51.95 12.92
N ILE A 65 -46.58 52.45 11.69
CA ILE A 65 -47.36 51.86 10.59
C ILE A 65 -46.43 51.36 9.49
N GLN A 66 -46.77 50.21 8.92
CA GLN A 66 -46.18 49.73 7.68
C GLN A 66 -46.79 50.51 6.53
N THR A 67 -45.98 51.20 5.74
CA THR A 67 -46.42 51.90 4.52
C THR A 67 -45.84 51.21 3.29
N VAL A 68 -46.60 51.27 2.19
CA VAL A 68 -46.15 50.86 0.85
C VAL A 68 -46.44 52.02 -0.09
N ASP A 69 -45.51 52.33 -0.99
CA ASP A 69 -45.74 53.31 -2.05
C ASP A 69 -46.86 52.88 -3.00
N ALA A 70 -47.53 53.84 -3.64
CA ALA A 70 -48.55 53.57 -4.63
C ALA A 70 -48.34 54.39 -5.91
N LEU A 71 -48.09 53.67 -7.00
CA LEU A 71 -48.31 54.16 -8.35
C LEU A 71 -49.81 54.08 -8.68
N SER A 72 -50.28 54.99 -9.53
CA SER A 72 -51.65 54.96 -10.02
C SER A 72 -51.92 53.63 -10.72
N THR A 73 -53.17 53.16 -10.66
CA THR A 73 -53.64 52.03 -11.50
C THR A 73 -53.50 52.30 -13.00
N THR A 74 -53.25 53.56 -13.38
CA THR A 74 -52.99 54.00 -14.75
C THR A 74 -51.50 53.99 -15.14
N THR A 75 -50.59 53.63 -14.22
CA THR A 75 -49.16 53.59 -14.51
C THR A 75 -48.80 52.32 -15.28
N THR A 76 -48.06 52.45 -16.38
CA THR A 76 -47.53 51.32 -17.15
C THR A 76 -46.79 50.35 -16.24
N GLY A 77 -47.14 49.05 -16.30
CA GLY A 77 -46.61 48.02 -15.40
C GLY A 77 -47.57 47.61 -14.27
N TYR A 78 -48.69 48.32 -14.09
CA TYR A 78 -49.71 47.93 -13.10
C TYR A 78 -50.35 46.58 -13.47
N LEU A 79 -50.35 45.65 -12.51
CA LEU A 79 -50.74 44.23 -12.59
C LEU A 79 -49.83 43.32 -13.44
N THR A 80 -48.80 43.86 -14.10
CA THR A 80 -47.79 43.06 -14.83
C THR A 80 -46.45 43.04 -14.12
N ASP A 81 -45.95 44.22 -13.74
CA ASP A 81 -44.64 44.42 -13.09
C ASP A 81 -44.78 44.79 -11.61
N PHE A 82 -45.91 45.39 -11.21
CA PHE A 82 -46.22 45.74 -9.82
C PHE A 82 -47.73 45.78 -9.54
N ALA A 83 -48.14 45.66 -8.28
CA ALA A 83 -49.52 45.90 -7.84
C ALA A 83 -49.52 46.82 -6.61
N ALA A 84 -50.22 47.95 -6.67
CA ALA A 84 -50.31 48.92 -5.56
C ALA A 84 -51.72 49.52 -5.40
N CYS A 85 -52.06 49.98 -4.20
CA CYS A 85 -53.32 50.66 -3.89
C CYS A 85 -53.08 51.71 -2.78
N TRP A 86 -53.51 52.96 -3.00
CA TRP A 86 -53.52 54.03 -2.00
C TRP A 86 -54.93 54.61 -1.81
N SER A 87 -55.22 55.18 -0.63
CA SER A 87 -56.51 55.77 -0.27
C SER A 87 -56.36 57.16 0.40
N PRO A 88 -57.24 58.15 0.13
CA PRO A 88 -56.88 59.57 0.18
C PRO A 88 -57.39 60.38 1.39
N VAL A 89 -57.22 59.94 2.65
CA VAL A 89 -57.53 60.82 3.80
C VAL A 89 -56.28 61.25 4.56
N SER A 90 -55.60 62.28 4.03
CA SER A 90 -55.35 63.54 4.73
C SER A 90 -54.70 64.57 3.80
N ASN A 91 -55.37 65.70 3.66
CA ASN A 91 -55.06 66.86 2.83
C ASN A 91 -54.23 67.89 3.62
N GLY A 92 -52.91 67.90 3.37
CA GLY A 92 -52.06 69.09 3.24
C GLY A 92 -51.70 69.97 4.46
N LEU A 93 -50.41 70.34 4.52
CA LEU A 93 -49.87 71.60 5.08
C LEU A 93 -49.43 71.68 6.56
N SER A 94 -49.36 70.61 7.34
CA SER A 94 -48.58 70.63 8.60
C SER A 94 -48.06 69.25 9.03
N GLY A 95 -46.74 69.11 9.12
CA GLY A 95 -46.02 68.14 9.97
C GLY A 95 -46.22 66.63 9.80
N GLY A 96 -47.02 66.15 8.83
CA GLY A 96 -47.26 64.73 8.61
C GLY A 96 -46.29 64.06 7.62
N PRO A 97 -46.02 62.74 7.76
CA PRO A 97 -44.96 62.02 7.05
C PRO A 97 -45.13 62.07 5.52
N VAL A 98 -44.04 62.42 4.84
CA VAL A 98 -43.94 62.58 3.38
C VAL A 98 -43.38 61.32 2.69
N ASN A 99 -43.98 61.02 1.53
CA ASN A 99 -43.84 59.85 0.63
C ASN A 99 -42.41 59.34 0.33
N PHE A 100 -42.24 58.01 0.12
CA PHE A 100 -41.38 57.44 -0.95
C PHE A 100 -41.43 55.89 -1.06
N ALA A 101 -41.48 55.31 -2.29
CA ALA A 101 -40.35 54.68 -3.03
C ALA A 101 -40.80 53.81 -4.24
N ILE A 102 -40.36 54.16 -5.46
CA ILE A 102 -40.18 53.18 -6.55
C ILE A 102 -38.85 52.47 -6.28
N ILE A 103 -38.86 51.15 -6.07
CA ILE A 103 -37.67 50.36 -5.75
C ILE A 103 -37.19 49.66 -7.02
N GLU A 104 -35.96 49.95 -7.44
CA GLU A 104 -35.21 49.14 -8.43
C GLU A 104 -34.37 48.11 -7.67
N PHE A 105 -34.42 46.84 -8.10
CA PHE A 105 -33.54 45.79 -7.60
C PHE A 105 -32.38 45.61 -8.56
N GLU A 106 -31.18 46.02 -8.15
CA GLU A 106 -29.95 45.65 -8.84
C GLU A 106 -29.48 44.29 -8.33
N SER A 107 -29.56 43.26 -9.17
CA SER A 107 -28.94 41.96 -8.88
C SER A 107 -27.51 41.95 -9.44
N SER A 108 -26.51 41.70 -8.59
CA SER A 108 -25.28 41.09 -9.07
C SER A 108 -25.54 39.58 -9.17
N LEU A 109 -25.31 38.99 -10.34
CA LEU A 109 -25.27 37.54 -10.47
C LEU A 109 -24.09 37.06 -9.59
N GLY A 110 -24.35 36.74 -8.33
CA GLY A 110 -23.42 35.95 -7.53
C GLY A 110 -23.16 34.69 -8.34
N ALA A 111 -21.92 34.52 -8.81
CA ALA A 111 -21.58 33.46 -9.75
C ALA A 111 -22.13 32.14 -9.23
N ALA A 112 -23.05 31.55 -10.00
CA ALA A 112 -23.72 30.33 -9.60
C ALA A 112 -22.67 29.27 -9.22
N THR A 113 -22.92 28.61 -8.09
CA THR A 113 -22.02 27.58 -7.55
C THR A 113 -22.59 26.21 -7.79
N GLY A 114 -21.70 25.24 -7.83
CA GLY A 114 -21.99 23.85 -8.10
C GLY A 114 -20.82 22.99 -7.65
N ARG A 115 -21.01 21.68 -7.68
CA ARG A 115 -19.95 20.74 -7.33
C ARG A 115 -18.79 20.86 -8.31
N CYS A 116 -17.59 20.70 -7.78
CA CYS A 116 -16.36 20.60 -8.53
C CYS A 116 -15.63 19.33 -8.12
N CYS A 117 -15.46 18.43 -9.08
CA CYS A 117 -14.77 17.16 -8.88
C CYS A 117 -13.29 17.28 -9.23
N ARG A 118 -12.43 17.09 -8.23
CA ARG A 118 -10.98 17.11 -8.44
C ARG A 118 -10.47 15.73 -8.87
N PRO A 119 -9.29 15.66 -9.53
CA PRO A 119 -8.68 14.40 -9.95
C PRO A 119 -8.36 13.42 -8.81
N ASP A 120 -8.24 13.91 -7.56
CA ASP A 120 -8.02 13.09 -6.36
C ASP A 120 -9.31 12.50 -5.76
N GLY A 121 -10.45 12.71 -6.42
CA GLY A 121 -11.77 12.28 -5.96
C GLY A 121 -12.42 13.18 -4.93
N SER A 122 -11.76 14.28 -4.52
CA SER A 122 -12.36 15.26 -3.62
C SER A 122 -13.40 16.13 -4.32
N CYS A 123 -14.43 16.52 -3.56
CA CYS A 123 -15.53 17.35 -4.06
C CYS A 123 -15.60 18.64 -3.24
N VAL A 124 -15.67 19.78 -3.93
CA VAL A 124 -15.91 21.09 -3.33
C VAL A 124 -17.04 21.81 -4.06
N VAL A 125 -17.90 22.52 -3.35
CA VAL A 125 -18.89 23.41 -3.98
C VAL A 125 -18.23 24.76 -4.24
N THR A 126 -18.15 25.18 -5.49
CA THR A 126 -17.49 26.42 -5.90
C THR A 126 -18.04 26.92 -7.23
N THR A 127 -17.51 28.02 -7.77
CA THR A 127 -17.95 28.55 -9.08
C THR A 127 -17.33 27.78 -10.23
N ALA A 128 -17.96 27.79 -11.41
CA ALA A 128 -17.39 27.16 -12.62
C ALA A 128 -15.94 27.64 -12.91
N THR A 129 -15.70 28.94 -12.77
CA THR A 129 -14.38 29.56 -13.00
C THR A 129 -13.34 29.08 -11.98
N HIS A 130 -13.70 29.01 -10.70
CA HIS A 130 -12.79 28.50 -9.68
C HIS A 130 -12.54 27.00 -9.86
N CYS A 131 -13.57 26.24 -10.26
CA CYS A 131 -13.44 24.82 -10.55
C CYS A 131 -12.43 24.55 -11.67
N ALA A 132 -12.48 25.32 -12.75
CA ALA A 132 -11.50 25.26 -13.83
C ALA A 132 -10.08 25.64 -13.35
N THR A 133 -9.98 26.63 -12.45
CA THR A 133 -8.69 27.11 -11.90
C THR A 133 -8.00 26.04 -11.04
N ILE A 134 -8.78 25.25 -10.29
CA ILE A 134 -8.26 24.14 -9.46
C ILE A 134 -8.17 22.81 -10.23
N GLY A 135 -8.33 22.84 -11.57
CA GLY A 135 -8.21 21.67 -12.43
C GLY A 135 -9.31 20.63 -12.24
N GLY A 136 -10.47 21.03 -11.72
CA GLY A 136 -11.61 20.15 -11.48
C GLY A 136 -12.65 20.18 -12.61
N ALA A 137 -13.49 19.15 -12.64
CA ALA A 137 -14.65 19.05 -13.52
C ALA A 137 -15.90 19.62 -12.84
N TYR A 138 -16.50 20.64 -13.44
CA TYR A 138 -17.69 21.30 -12.89
C TYR A 138 -18.96 20.51 -13.20
N GLY A 139 -19.78 20.26 -12.17
CA GLY A 139 -21.00 19.46 -12.30
C GLY A 139 -22.25 20.24 -12.72
N GLY A 140 -22.14 21.56 -12.91
CA GLY A 140 -23.25 22.45 -13.20
C GLY A 140 -23.82 23.13 -11.96
N ASP A 141 -24.52 24.23 -12.17
CA ASP A 141 -25.06 25.07 -11.09
C ASP A 141 -26.13 24.32 -10.26
N GLY A 142 -26.14 24.57 -8.95
CA GLY A 142 -27.11 23.94 -8.03
C GLY A 142 -26.80 22.48 -7.67
N THR A 143 -25.68 21.93 -8.13
CA THR A 143 -25.23 20.59 -7.75
C THR A 143 -24.42 20.61 -6.45
N ASP A 144 -24.52 19.54 -5.64
CA ASP A 144 -23.82 19.41 -4.37
C ASP A 144 -22.77 18.27 -4.34
N CYS A 145 -22.09 18.16 -3.20
CA CYS A 145 -21.06 17.16 -2.93
C CYS A 145 -21.52 16.04 -1.98
N SER A 146 -22.83 15.87 -1.74
CA SER A 146 -23.34 14.98 -0.68
C SER A 146 -24.48 14.06 -1.15
N PRO A 147 -24.27 12.74 -1.26
CA PRO A 147 -23.00 12.01 -1.07
C PRO A 147 -21.97 12.40 -2.15
N ASN A 148 -20.66 12.21 -1.89
CA ASN A 148 -19.61 12.61 -2.84
C ASN A 148 -19.85 11.96 -4.21
N PRO A 149 -20.23 12.73 -5.25
CA PRO A 149 -20.58 12.19 -6.55
C PRO A 149 -19.36 12.09 -7.48
N CYS A 150 -18.17 12.48 -7.01
CA CYS A 150 -16.97 12.53 -7.83
C CYS A 150 -16.35 11.13 -7.98
N PRO A 151 -15.90 10.76 -9.19
CA PRO A 151 -15.20 9.50 -9.42
C PRO A 151 -14.02 9.38 -8.46
N GLN A 152 -14.01 8.32 -7.66
CA GLN A 152 -12.87 8.03 -6.79
C GLN A 152 -11.70 7.54 -7.65
N PRO A 153 -10.45 7.93 -7.35
CA PRO A 153 -9.29 7.42 -8.06
C PRO A 153 -9.30 5.89 -7.99
N PRO A 154 -8.95 5.20 -9.09
CA PRO A 154 -8.87 3.76 -9.05
C PRO A 154 -7.83 3.33 -8.01
N THR A 155 -8.12 2.22 -7.35
CA THR A 155 -7.25 1.61 -6.36
C THR A 155 -6.91 0.19 -6.78
N GLY A 156 -5.82 -0.32 -6.24
CA GLY A 156 -5.30 -1.65 -6.53
C GLY A 156 -4.30 -2.09 -5.47
N ALA A 157 -3.82 -3.32 -5.58
CA ALA A 157 -2.85 -3.88 -4.67
C ALA A 157 -1.53 -3.11 -4.73
N CYS A 158 -1.08 -2.67 -3.56
CA CYS A 158 0.24 -2.12 -3.35
C CYS A 158 1.07 -3.11 -2.55
N CYS A 159 2.05 -3.73 -3.21
CA CYS A 159 2.90 -4.74 -2.60
C CYS A 159 4.15 -4.09 -2.01
N PHE A 160 4.30 -4.21 -0.69
CA PHE A 160 5.56 -3.98 0.01
C PHE A 160 6.28 -5.32 0.19
N VAL A 161 7.50 -5.28 0.71
CA VAL A 161 8.33 -6.48 0.89
C VAL A 161 7.65 -7.53 1.79
N THR A 162 6.94 -7.08 2.83
CA THR A 162 6.32 -7.96 3.84
C THR A 162 4.81 -7.78 3.98
N THR A 163 4.21 -6.78 3.32
CA THR A 163 2.80 -6.42 3.51
C THR A 163 2.15 -6.00 2.20
N CYS A 164 0.82 -6.01 2.15
CA CYS A 164 0.05 -5.43 1.06
C CYS A 164 -1.11 -4.59 1.59
N SER A 165 -1.45 -3.53 0.86
CA SER A 165 -2.66 -2.73 1.06
C SER A 165 -3.26 -2.30 -0.27
N VAL A 166 -4.57 -2.14 -0.35
CA VAL A 166 -5.25 -1.56 -1.52
C VAL A 166 -5.13 -0.03 -1.44
N LEU A 167 -4.35 0.56 -2.34
CA LEU A 167 -4.04 2.00 -2.38
C LEU A 167 -4.25 2.54 -3.81
N THR A 168 -4.24 3.86 -3.97
CA THR A 168 -4.07 4.44 -5.31
C THR A 168 -2.63 4.24 -5.78
N GLN A 169 -2.38 4.28 -7.09
CA GLN A 169 -1.02 4.19 -7.64
C GLN A 169 -0.07 5.22 -7.00
N ALA A 170 -0.51 6.47 -6.86
CA ALA A 170 0.29 7.54 -6.28
C ALA A 170 0.64 7.28 -4.81
N GLN A 171 -0.33 6.83 -4.01
CA GLN A 171 -0.09 6.45 -2.61
C GLN A 171 0.87 5.26 -2.50
N CYS A 172 0.72 4.28 -3.39
CA CYS A 172 1.57 3.10 -3.39
C CYS A 172 3.04 3.45 -3.65
N LEU A 173 3.29 4.23 -4.70
CA LEU A 173 4.64 4.66 -5.07
C LEU A 173 5.26 5.58 -4.00
N ALA A 174 4.46 6.48 -3.42
CA ALA A 174 4.91 7.33 -2.31
C ALA A 174 5.28 6.51 -1.05
N GLY A 175 4.61 5.40 -0.80
CA GLY A 175 4.94 4.45 0.25
C GLY A 175 6.16 3.56 -0.05
N GLY A 176 6.71 3.61 -1.28
CA GLY A 176 7.80 2.73 -1.73
C GLY A 176 7.34 1.31 -2.08
N GLY A 177 6.04 1.09 -2.29
CA GLY A 177 5.49 -0.18 -2.72
C GLY A 177 5.41 -0.30 -4.25
N THR A 178 5.12 -1.52 -4.72
CA THR A 178 4.90 -1.81 -6.14
C THR A 178 3.41 -1.96 -6.43
N TYR A 179 2.86 -1.08 -7.25
CA TYR A 179 1.45 -1.08 -7.63
C TYR A 179 1.18 -2.16 -8.68
N GLN A 180 0.20 -3.03 -8.45
CA GLN A 180 -0.13 -4.15 -9.35
C GLN A 180 -1.21 -3.81 -10.40
N GLY A 181 -1.61 -2.54 -10.49
CA GLY A 181 -2.63 -2.07 -11.43
C GLY A 181 -4.01 -1.93 -10.80
N ASP A 182 -4.92 -1.27 -11.51
CA ASP A 182 -6.26 -0.95 -11.01
C ASP A 182 -7.10 -2.20 -10.79
N SER A 183 -7.90 -2.20 -9.71
CA SER A 183 -8.74 -3.32 -9.27
C SER A 183 -8.00 -4.61 -8.91
N SER A 184 -6.66 -4.61 -8.89
CA SER A 184 -5.88 -5.74 -8.43
C SER A 184 -6.07 -5.97 -6.92
N ALA A 185 -6.14 -7.24 -6.50
CA ALA A 185 -6.29 -7.63 -5.11
C ALA A 185 -4.94 -7.99 -4.49
N CYS A 186 -4.78 -7.84 -3.17
CA CYS A 186 -3.53 -8.17 -2.48
C CYS A 186 -3.07 -9.63 -2.65
N SER A 187 -3.94 -10.52 -3.12
CA SER A 187 -3.58 -11.88 -3.52
C SER A 187 -2.63 -11.94 -4.72
N SER A 188 -2.51 -10.87 -5.50
CA SER A 188 -1.53 -10.77 -6.60
C SER A 188 -0.13 -10.39 -6.12
N CYS A 189 0.05 -10.03 -4.84
CA CYS A 189 1.37 -9.70 -4.30
C CYS A 189 2.25 -10.95 -4.14
N PRO A 190 3.58 -10.78 -4.26
CA PRO A 190 4.52 -11.86 -3.99
C PRO A 190 4.28 -12.51 -2.62
N ALA A 191 4.11 -13.83 -2.62
CA ALA A 191 3.93 -14.64 -1.44
C ALA A 191 5.03 -15.70 -1.37
N VAL A 192 5.16 -16.36 -0.22
CA VAL A 192 6.08 -17.51 -0.10
C VAL A 192 5.58 -18.62 -1.02
N VAL A 193 6.33 -18.94 -2.07
CA VAL A 193 5.98 -19.97 -3.06
C VAL A 193 6.74 -21.26 -2.84
N SER A 194 7.89 -21.20 -2.16
CA SER A 194 8.67 -22.36 -1.76
C SER A 194 9.55 -22.01 -0.56
N THR A 195 9.90 -23.02 0.23
CA THR A 195 10.78 -22.90 1.39
C THR A 195 11.79 -24.03 1.36
N ASN A 196 13.08 -23.69 1.44
CA ASN A 196 14.14 -24.69 1.56
C ASN A 196 14.25 -25.14 3.02
N CYS A 197 13.43 -26.15 3.34
CA CYS A 197 13.20 -26.64 4.69
C CYS A 197 12.69 -25.55 5.67
N ASN A 198 12.33 -25.92 6.89
CA ASN A 198 11.91 -24.97 7.92
C ASN A 198 13.06 -24.62 8.87
N ILE A 199 12.82 -23.61 9.70
CA ILE A 199 13.53 -23.45 10.96
C ILE A 199 12.58 -23.84 12.08
N SER A 200 12.86 -24.96 12.74
CA SER A 200 12.04 -25.45 13.85
C SER A 200 12.00 -24.40 14.95
N THR A 201 10.79 -24.02 15.36
CA THR A 201 10.54 -23.08 16.45
C THR A 201 9.55 -23.64 17.46
N GLY A 202 9.66 -23.18 18.70
CA GLY A 202 8.72 -23.58 19.75
C GLY A 202 8.80 -22.70 21.00
N PRO A 203 7.74 -22.70 21.83
CA PRO A 203 7.70 -21.93 23.07
C PRO A 203 8.51 -22.54 24.21
N MET A 204 8.97 -23.80 24.07
CA MET A 204 9.72 -24.55 25.08
C MET A 204 10.95 -25.18 24.43
N THR A 205 12.08 -25.16 25.14
CA THR A 205 13.26 -25.97 24.78
C THR A 205 13.04 -27.44 25.08
N LEU A 206 13.91 -28.31 24.56
CA LEU A 206 13.90 -29.73 24.89
C LEU A 206 14.13 -30.01 26.39
N SER A 207 14.88 -29.16 27.07
CA SER A 207 15.07 -29.24 28.52
C SER A 207 13.90 -28.66 29.35
N GLY A 208 12.84 -28.18 28.70
CA GLY A 208 11.64 -27.65 29.36
C GLY A 208 11.72 -26.18 29.77
N VAL A 209 12.64 -25.39 29.21
CA VAL A 209 12.74 -23.95 29.50
C VAL A 209 11.82 -23.18 28.56
N ALA A 210 10.90 -22.40 29.15
CA ALA A 210 9.99 -21.54 28.40
C ALA A 210 10.73 -20.36 27.74
N ALA A 211 10.32 -20.00 26.52
CA ALA A 211 10.72 -18.76 25.87
C ALA A 211 10.07 -17.56 26.58
N ALA A 212 10.71 -16.40 26.49
CA ALA A 212 10.12 -15.16 27.00
C ALA A 212 8.82 -14.84 26.25
N ALA A 213 7.89 -14.14 26.91
CA ALA A 213 6.60 -13.78 26.33
C ALA A 213 6.76 -13.06 24.99
N GLY A 214 6.01 -13.50 23.98
CA GLY A 214 6.08 -12.96 22.62
C GLY A 214 7.25 -13.46 21.78
N THR A 215 8.03 -14.44 22.28
CA THR A 215 9.21 -15.01 21.61
C THR A 215 9.17 -16.52 21.54
N VAL A 216 9.98 -17.10 20.65
CA VAL A 216 10.14 -18.56 20.51
C VAL A 216 11.60 -18.94 20.39
N TRP A 217 11.92 -20.15 20.81
CA TRP A 217 13.23 -20.76 20.60
C TRP A 217 13.30 -21.39 19.22
N SER A 218 14.45 -21.25 18.55
CA SER A 218 14.90 -22.17 17.51
C SER A 218 16.08 -22.95 18.04
N GLU A 219 15.83 -24.17 18.49
CA GLU A 219 16.87 -25.08 18.95
C GLU A 219 17.52 -25.80 17.75
N CYS A 220 18.83 -26.06 17.82
CA CYS A 220 19.52 -26.88 16.83
C CYS A 220 18.79 -28.22 16.63
N ALA A 221 18.80 -28.74 15.39
CA ALA A 221 18.08 -29.96 15.05
C ALA A 221 18.55 -31.15 15.91
N LYS A 222 17.61 -32.04 16.24
CA LYS A 222 17.88 -33.31 16.90
C LYS A 222 17.55 -34.48 15.98
N ASP A 223 18.11 -35.64 16.29
CA ASP A 223 17.71 -36.87 15.64
C ASP A 223 16.37 -37.34 16.22
N LYS A 224 15.42 -37.67 15.35
CA LYS A 224 14.11 -38.20 15.76
C LYS A 224 14.20 -39.59 16.37
N ALA A 225 15.00 -40.48 15.77
CA ALA A 225 15.17 -41.86 16.23
C ALA A 225 16.00 -41.92 17.50
N GLU A 226 16.97 -41.01 17.64
CA GLU A 226 17.87 -40.91 18.79
C GLU A 226 17.85 -39.48 19.38
N PRO A 227 16.81 -39.09 20.15
CA PRO A 227 16.65 -37.71 20.64
C PRO A 227 17.81 -37.15 21.48
N GLY A 228 18.73 -38.02 21.93
CA GLY A 228 19.98 -37.64 22.57
C GLY A 228 21.07 -37.11 21.63
N LEU A 229 20.88 -37.24 20.31
CA LEU A 229 21.80 -36.75 19.29
C LEU A 229 21.28 -35.45 18.71
N ALA A 230 22.12 -34.42 18.68
CA ALA A 230 21.76 -33.11 18.17
C ALA A 230 22.88 -32.46 17.37
N ASN A 231 22.52 -31.44 16.58
CA ASN A 231 23.44 -30.57 15.84
C ASN A 231 24.19 -29.66 16.81
N THR A 232 25.49 -29.49 16.57
CA THR A 232 26.38 -28.66 17.39
C THR A 232 26.63 -27.29 16.81
N VAL A 233 26.26 -27.08 15.54
CA VAL A 233 26.47 -25.83 14.82
C VAL A 233 25.17 -25.04 14.80
N ALA A 234 25.16 -23.94 15.54
CA ALA A 234 24.02 -23.02 15.59
C ALA A 234 23.91 -22.12 14.35
N GLY A 235 25.00 -21.97 13.58
CA GLY A 235 25.01 -21.23 12.32
C GLY A 235 26.38 -21.20 11.64
N PHE A 236 26.38 -20.86 10.35
CA PHE A 236 27.55 -20.80 9.48
C PHE A 236 27.83 -19.35 9.05
N THR A 237 29.09 -18.94 9.03
CA THR A 237 29.47 -17.56 8.70
C THR A 237 29.02 -17.14 7.29
N GLY A 238 28.34 -16.00 7.19
CA GLY A 238 27.87 -15.42 5.91
C GLY A 238 28.42 -14.04 5.57
N THR A 239 29.47 -13.59 6.26
CA THR A 239 30.09 -12.27 6.11
C THR A 239 31.60 -12.38 5.88
N GLY A 240 32.27 -11.29 5.49
CA GLY A 240 33.75 -11.24 5.50
C GLY A 240 34.40 -12.12 4.43
N GLY A 241 33.79 -12.20 3.24
CA GLY A 241 34.26 -13.03 2.13
C GLY A 241 33.70 -14.45 2.13
N PHE A 242 33.00 -14.87 3.20
CA PHE A 242 32.27 -16.12 3.21
C PHE A 242 30.94 -15.99 2.45
N ARG A 243 30.54 -17.08 1.79
CA ARG A 243 29.27 -17.18 1.07
C ARG A 243 28.60 -18.49 1.40
N LEU A 244 27.28 -18.49 1.42
CA LEU A 244 26.47 -19.70 1.58
C LEU A 244 25.81 -19.98 0.24
N ALA A 245 25.69 -21.25 -0.10
CA ALA A 245 24.93 -21.66 -1.26
C ALA A 245 24.19 -22.96 -1.04
N ASP A 246 23.06 -23.08 -1.69
CA ASP A 246 22.15 -24.20 -1.52
C ASP A 246 21.20 -24.29 -2.71
N ASP A 247 20.68 -25.48 -3.00
CA ASP A 247 19.86 -25.71 -4.18
C ASP A 247 18.37 -25.48 -3.94
N PHE A 248 17.65 -25.17 -5.02
CA PHE A 248 16.19 -25.13 -5.02
C PHE A 248 15.63 -25.53 -6.37
N VAL A 249 14.40 -26.02 -6.35
CA VAL A 249 13.67 -26.43 -7.55
C VAL A 249 12.63 -25.38 -7.89
N VAL A 250 12.66 -24.93 -9.15
CA VAL A 250 11.59 -24.16 -9.77
C VAL A 250 10.62 -25.15 -10.42
N PRO A 251 9.32 -25.11 -10.08
CA PRO A 251 8.35 -26.09 -10.54
C PRO A 251 8.10 -25.98 -12.06
N PRO A 252 7.47 -27.00 -12.68
CA PRO A 252 6.93 -26.90 -14.03
C PRO A 252 6.08 -25.63 -14.19
N GLY A 253 6.24 -24.93 -15.33
CA GLY A 253 5.62 -23.62 -15.56
C GLY A 253 6.48 -22.43 -15.16
N GLY A 254 7.56 -22.64 -14.40
CA GLY A 254 8.46 -21.58 -13.96
C GLY A 254 7.94 -20.84 -12.73
N MET A 255 8.63 -19.77 -12.34
CA MET A 255 8.31 -18.96 -11.17
C MET A 255 8.82 -17.54 -11.38
N HIS A 256 8.01 -16.53 -11.04
CA HIS A 256 8.53 -15.19 -10.87
C HIS A 256 9.00 -15.01 -9.43
N LEU A 257 10.31 -14.94 -9.23
CA LEU A 257 10.94 -14.78 -7.93
C LEU A 257 11.17 -13.29 -7.65
N ALA A 258 10.42 -12.73 -6.70
CA ALA A 258 10.54 -11.32 -6.31
C ALA A 258 11.66 -11.13 -5.28
N TYR A 259 11.65 -11.92 -4.22
CA TYR A 259 12.65 -11.87 -3.15
C TYR A 259 13.09 -13.27 -2.72
N VAL A 260 14.29 -13.34 -2.17
CA VAL A 260 14.70 -14.46 -1.32
C VAL A 260 14.77 -13.96 0.11
N LYS A 261 14.01 -14.59 1.02
CA LYS A 261 14.10 -14.32 2.45
C LYS A 261 15.04 -15.33 3.09
N VAL A 262 16.04 -14.84 3.80
CA VAL A 262 16.99 -15.65 4.58
C VAL A 262 16.98 -15.22 6.03
N TYR A 263 17.40 -16.13 6.93
CA TYR A 263 17.67 -15.77 8.31
C TYR A 263 19.17 -15.64 8.57
N ALA A 264 19.53 -14.69 9.42
CA ALA A 264 20.87 -14.58 9.99
C ALA A 264 20.80 -14.13 11.45
N TYR A 265 21.88 -14.25 12.20
CA TYR A 265 22.03 -13.63 13.52
C TYR A 265 23.48 -13.25 13.78
N HIS A 266 23.72 -12.48 14.83
CA HIS A 266 25.03 -12.43 15.48
C HIS A 266 24.87 -12.57 16.99
N SER A 267 25.96 -12.93 17.66
CA SER A 267 25.94 -13.36 19.06
C SER A 267 26.14 -12.22 20.07
N SER A 268 25.58 -11.03 19.81
CA SER A 268 25.66 -9.87 20.70
C SER A 268 24.39 -9.72 21.54
N ALA A 269 24.52 -9.19 22.75
CA ALA A 269 23.38 -8.76 23.56
C ALA A 269 22.66 -7.52 22.98
N THR A 270 23.37 -6.72 22.16
CA THR A 270 22.85 -5.53 21.48
C THR A 270 22.97 -5.71 19.97
N PRO A 271 22.11 -6.55 19.36
CA PRO A 271 22.29 -6.87 17.96
C PRO A 271 21.92 -5.71 17.03
N THR A 272 22.62 -5.60 15.90
CA THR A 272 22.33 -4.69 14.79
C THR A 272 21.88 -5.47 13.56
N LEU A 273 21.10 -4.81 12.69
CA LEU A 273 20.65 -5.39 11.44
C LEU A 273 21.79 -5.43 10.42
N ALA A 274 21.72 -6.39 9.50
CA ALA A 274 22.55 -6.41 8.30
C ALA A 274 22.47 -5.06 7.58
N THR A 275 23.60 -4.60 7.03
CA THR A 275 23.67 -3.33 6.28
C THR A 275 23.69 -3.56 4.77
N GLY A 276 23.83 -4.81 4.33
CA GLY A 276 23.66 -5.20 2.95
C GLY A 276 23.68 -6.71 2.75
N ALA A 277 23.27 -7.13 1.57
CA ALA A 277 23.31 -8.51 1.11
C ALA A 277 23.48 -8.54 -0.40
N ASN A 278 24.34 -9.42 -0.91
CA ASN A 278 24.45 -9.69 -2.34
C ASN A 278 24.13 -11.15 -2.62
N LEU A 279 23.68 -11.43 -3.84
CA LEU A 279 23.13 -12.72 -4.23
C LEU A 279 23.40 -13.01 -5.71
N ARG A 280 23.61 -14.29 -6.00
CA ARG A 280 23.57 -14.89 -7.33
C ARG A 280 22.58 -16.06 -7.35
N ILE A 281 21.95 -16.25 -8.50
CA ILE A 281 21.26 -17.49 -8.85
C ILE A 281 22.11 -18.16 -9.92
N LEU A 282 22.42 -19.42 -9.69
CA LEU A 282 23.33 -20.19 -10.51
C LEU A 282 22.60 -21.39 -11.12
N ASN A 283 22.89 -21.70 -12.38
CA ASN A 283 22.50 -22.97 -12.97
C ASN A 283 23.70 -23.93 -12.83
N GLY A 284 23.54 -24.91 -11.94
CA GLY A 284 24.61 -25.81 -11.49
C GLY A 284 25.24 -25.41 -10.16
N SER A 285 25.88 -26.39 -9.53
CA SER A 285 26.52 -26.21 -8.21
C SER A 285 27.71 -25.25 -8.27
N PRO A 286 27.89 -24.38 -7.28
CA PRO A 286 29.03 -23.46 -7.23
C PRO A 286 30.38 -24.14 -6.97
N ALA A 287 30.40 -25.40 -6.54
CA ALA A 287 31.62 -26.20 -6.46
C ALA A 287 32.10 -26.73 -7.84
N GLY A 288 31.25 -26.67 -8.87
CA GLY A 288 31.57 -27.04 -10.24
C GLY A 288 31.84 -25.82 -11.13
N THR A 289 31.32 -25.85 -12.35
CA THR A 289 31.38 -24.75 -13.33
C THR A 289 29.98 -24.21 -13.63
N PRO A 290 29.34 -23.51 -12.67
CA PRO A 290 27.97 -23.02 -12.86
C PRO A 290 27.93 -21.86 -13.86
N THR A 291 26.76 -21.64 -14.45
CA THR A 291 26.47 -20.36 -15.14
C THR A 291 25.68 -19.45 -14.22
N VAL A 292 25.96 -18.14 -14.28
CA VAL A 292 25.19 -17.14 -13.52
C VAL A 292 23.92 -16.82 -14.29
N VAL A 293 22.77 -17.11 -13.68
CA VAL A 293 21.44 -16.81 -14.24
C VAL A 293 21.02 -15.41 -13.85
N PHE A 294 21.30 -15.02 -12.60
CA PHE A 294 20.99 -13.69 -12.10
C PHE A 294 21.98 -13.26 -11.00
N GLY A 295 22.17 -11.95 -10.86
CA GLY A 295 22.87 -11.35 -9.74
C GLY A 295 24.40 -11.38 -9.88
N ASP A 296 25.07 -10.94 -8.82
CA ASP A 296 26.53 -10.83 -8.74
C ASP A 296 26.99 -10.83 -7.26
N GLN A 297 28.30 -10.79 -7.04
CA GLN A 297 28.89 -10.86 -5.69
C GLN A 297 29.09 -9.51 -5.00
N THR A 298 28.74 -8.38 -5.63
CA THR A 298 29.15 -7.04 -5.18
C THR A 298 27.98 -6.08 -4.98
N THR A 299 26.95 -6.16 -5.80
CA THR A 299 25.76 -5.32 -5.75
C THR A 299 24.94 -5.65 -4.51
N ASN A 300 24.76 -4.65 -3.64
CA ASN A 300 23.82 -4.76 -2.52
C ASN A 300 22.38 -4.80 -3.07
N ARG A 301 21.69 -5.91 -2.84
CA ARG A 301 20.29 -6.16 -3.24
C ARG A 301 19.37 -6.32 -2.03
N MET A 302 19.81 -5.97 -0.82
CA MET A 302 18.98 -6.06 0.37
C MET A 302 17.83 -5.05 0.30
N ALA A 303 16.59 -5.55 0.28
CA ALA A 303 15.38 -4.73 0.29
C ALA A 303 14.93 -4.39 1.72
N HIS A 304 15.08 -5.34 2.63
CA HIS A 304 14.58 -5.24 3.99
C HIS A 304 15.40 -6.12 4.94
N ALA A 305 15.57 -5.64 6.17
CA ALA A 305 16.04 -6.46 7.28
C ALA A 305 15.28 -6.08 8.55
N ALA A 306 14.83 -7.08 9.32
CA ALA A 306 14.14 -6.85 10.59
C ALA A 306 14.42 -7.97 11.59
N PHE A 307 14.41 -7.65 12.87
CA PHE A 307 14.51 -8.67 13.92
C PHE A 307 13.19 -9.45 14.04
N THR A 308 13.31 -10.77 14.05
CA THR A 308 12.22 -11.68 14.37
C THR A 308 12.05 -11.81 15.88
N ASN A 309 11.02 -12.53 16.32
CA ASN A 309 10.91 -12.95 17.73
C ASN A 309 11.47 -14.36 17.98
N ILE A 310 12.38 -14.82 17.12
CA ILE A 310 12.99 -16.15 17.19
C ILE A 310 14.43 -16.02 17.72
N TYR A 311 14.78 -16.81 18.72
CA TYR A 311 16.14 -16.88 19.26
C TYR A 311 16.78 -18.23 18.95
N ARG A 312 17.91 -18.21 18.24
CA ARG A 312 18.67 -19.42 17.92
C ARG A 312 19.46 -19.88 19.14
N ILE A 313 19.32 -21.14 19.51
CA ILE A 313 20.03 -21.73 20.65
C ILE A 313 20.70 -23.04 20.25
N PHE A 314 21.80 -23.34 20.94
CA PHE A 314 22.41 -24.67 20.92
C PHE A 314 21.51 -25.70 21.60
N PRO A 315 21.78 -27.01 21.44
CA PRO A 315 21.03 -28.05 22.13
C PRO A 315 21.05 -27.85 23.64
N THR A 316 19.86 -27.81 24.23
CA THR A 316 19.63 -27.72 25.68
C THR A 316 19.62 -29.07 26.36
N THR A 317 19.49 -30.14 25.58
CA THR A 317 19.67 -31.53 25.98
C THR A 317 20.64 -32.21 25.03
N VAL A 318 21.58 -32.97 25.58
CA VAL A 318 22.47 -33.86 24.83
C VAL A 318 22.47 -35.22 25.56
N GLY A 319 22.63 -36.32 24.81
CA GLY A 319 22.19 -37.67 25.16
C GLY A 319 22.29 -38.14 26.61
N VAL A 320 21.16 -38.65 27.11
CA VAL A 320 21.00 -39.52 28.29
C VAL A 320 20.19 -40.76 27.88
N GLY A 321 20.81 -41.65 27.11
CA GLY A 321 20.28 -43.01 26.94
C GLY A 321 20.92 -43.92 27.98
N SER A 322 20.16 -44.44 28.95
CA SER A 322 20.67 -45.45 29.89
C SER A 322 21.06 -46.70 29.11
N GLY A 323 22.37 -46.87 28.87
CA GLY A 323 22.94 -47.99 28.08
C GLY A 323 23.75 -47.57 26.85
N SER A 324 23.82 -46.29 26.50
CA SER A 324 24.61 -45.80 25.37
C SER A 324 26.06 -45.46 25.80
N PRO A 325 27.11 -45.90 25.08
CA PRO A 325 28.51 -45.62 25.40
C PRO A 325 28.95 -44.17 25.09
N CYS A 326 28.01 -43.29 24.76
CA CYS A 326 28.29 -41.91 24.36
C CYS A 326 28.53 -41.02 25.60
N VAL A 327 29.67 -40.33 25.63
CA VAL A 327 30.09 -39.49 26.76
C VAL A 327 29.24 -38.22 26.84
N ASN A 328 28.76 -37.92 28.04
CA ASN A 328 28.00 -36.73 28.42
C ASN A 328 28.62 -35.42 27.91
N GLY A 329 27.88 -34.66 27.11
CA GLY A 329 28.01 -33.19 27.12
C GLY A 329 27.03 -32.61 28.14
N ALA A 330 27.29 -31.42 28.66
CA ALA A 330 26.23 -30.65 29.32
C ALA A 330 25.42 -29.94 28.23
N GLY A 331 24.08 -30.01 28.31
CA GLY A 331 23.23 -29.17 27.48
C GLY A 331 23.58 -27.69 27.67
N THR A 332 23.38 -26.88 26.63
CA THR A 332 23.66 -25.45 26.69
C THR A 332 22.45 -24.72 27.27
N ALA A 333 22.67 -23.85 28.25
CA ALA A 333 21.59 -23.00 28.75
C ALA A 333 21.05 -22.11 27.62
N PRO A 334 19.73 -22.04 27.40
CA PRO A 334 19.15 -21.18 26.38
C PRO A 334 19.44 -19.71 26.71
N GLY A 335 19.59 -18.89 25.67
CA GLY A 335 19.95 -17.48 25.83
C GLY A 335 19.43 -16.62 24.68
N THR A 336 19.27 -15.33 24.95
CA THR A 336 18.63 -14.35 24.06
C THR A 336 19.62 -13.51 23.26
N THR A 337 20.89 -13.93 23.16
CA THR A 337 21.94 -13.17 22.44
C THR A 337 22.00 -13.49 20.95
N ARG A 338 21.15 -14.38 20.44
CA ARG A 338 21.15 -14.84 19.04
C ARG A 338 19.76 -14.66 18.42
N ARG A 339 19.26 -13.43 18.49
CA ARG A 339 18.00 -13.05 17.86
C ARG A 339 18.15 -13.14 16.34
N LEU A 340 17.31 -13.93 15.69
CA LEU A 340 17.32 -14.02 14.23
C LEU A 340 16.78 -12.72 13.63
N GLN A 341 17.39 -12.29 12.55
CA GLN A 341 16.87 -11.28 11.65
C GLN A 341 16.47 -11.92 10.33
N GLU A 342 15.31 -11.55 9.82
CA GLU A 342 14.94 -11.81 8.42
C GLU A 342 15.60 -10.77 7.53
N ILE A 343 16.09 -11.22 6.38
CA ILE A 343 16.71 -10.39 5.37
C ILE A 343 16.08 -10.76 4.03
N TYR A 344 15.45 -9.80 3.38
CA TYR A 344 14.88 -9.95 2.04
C TYR A 344 15.86 -9.40 1.01
N ILE A 345 16.26 -10.25 0.07
CA ILE A 345 17.18 -9.91 -1.01
C ILE A 345 16.37 -9.87 -2.31
N THR A 346 16.37 -8.73 -3.00
CA THR A 346 15.65 -8.53 -4.25
C THR A 346 16.22 -9.40 -5.37
N VAL A 347 15.34 -10.09 -6.07
CA VAL A 347 15.63 -10.83 -7.30
C VAL A 347 14.86 -10.21 -8.47
N ASN A 348 13.53 -10.18 -8.39
CA ASN A 348 12.62 -9.81 -9.49
C ASN A 348 13.06 -10.44 -10.80
N GLN A 349 12.92 -11.76 -10.94
CA GLN A 349 13.21 -12.48 -12.18
C GLN A 349 12.26 -13.64 -12.39
N PHE A 350 11.87 -13.88 -13.65
CA PHE A 350 11.28 -15.15 -14.03
C PHE A 350 12.38 -16.22 -14.15
N LEU A 351 12.18 -17.34 -13.48
CA LEU A 351 13.01 -18.52 -13.61
C LEU A 351 12.20 -19.61 -14.33
N PRO A 352 12.71 -20.16 -15.44
CA PRO A 352 12.15 -21.38 -16.02
C PRO A 352 12.19 -22.56 -15.05
N ALA A 353 11.39 -23.60 -15.34
CA ALA A 353 11.45 -24.85 -14.58
C ALA A 353 12.87 -25.44 -14.61
N GLY A 354 13.38 -25.86 -13.45
CA GLY A 354 14.74 -26.37 -13.33
C GLY A 354 15.24 -26.37 -11.89
N THR A 355 16.45 -26.88 -11.69
CA THR A 355 17.17 -26.84 -10.42
C THR A 355 18.24 -25.76 -10.47
N TYR A 356 18.22 -24.86 -9.50
CA TYR A 356 19.14 -23.73 -9.40
C TYR A 356 19.83 -23.75 -8.05
N TRP A 357 20.92 -22.99 -7.94
CA TRP A 357 21.63 -22.75 -6.69
C TRP A 357 21.53 -21.28 -6.31
N LEU A 358 21.09 -21.05 -5.08
CA LEU A 358 21.13 -19.76 -4.43
C LEU A 358 22.55 -19.56 -3.86
N ASP A 359 23.21 -18.44 -4.13
CA ASP A 359 24.53 -18.09 -3.55
C ASP A 359 24.51 -16.68 -2.99
N TYR A 360 24.72 -16.51 -1.68
CA TYR A 360 24.54 -15.23 -1.00
C TYR A 360 25.58 -14.94 0.08
N SER A 361 25.75 -13.66 0.38
CA SER A 361 26.63 -13.14 1.42
C SER A 361 26.09 -11.82 1.97
N PHE A 362 26.46 -11.48 3.20
CA PHE A 362 26.02 -10.27 3.89
C PHE A 362 27.16 -9.28 4.12
N THR A 363 26.77 -8.01 4.19
CA THR A 363 27.59 -6.91 4.69
C THR A 363 27.12 -6.55 6.09
N HIS A 364 28.02 -6.56 7.06
CA HIS A 364 27.74 -6.21 8.44
C HIS A 364 29.04 -5.89 9.19
N ALA A 365 28.96 -5.09 10.27
CA ALA A 365 30.13 -4.70 11.08
C ALA A 365 30.68 -5.85 11.95
N SER A 366 29.87 -6.87 12.20
CA SER A 366 30.23 -8.10 12.92
C SER A 366 29.91 -9.33 12.09
N THR A 367 30.39 -10.49 12.51
CA THR A 367 30.06 -11.75 11.86
C THR A 367 28.56 -12.05 11.94
N LEU A 368 27.92 -12.23 10.79
CA LEU A 368 26.58 -12.83 10.73
C LEU A 368 26.69 -14.33 10.47
N PHE A 369 25.86 -15.09 11.18
CA PHE A 369 25.74 -16.54 11.07
C PHE A 369 24.37 -16.89 10.50
N VAL A 370 24.36 -17.71 9.45
CA VAL A 370 23.16 -18.30 8.85
C VAL A 370 22.84 -19.58 9.63
N PRO A 371 21.67 -19.69 10.28
CA PRO A 371 21.29 -20.94 10.92
C PRO A 371 21.07 -22.03 9.85
N PRO A 372 21.53 -23.28 10.07
CA PRO A 372 21.10 -24.37 9.23
C PRO A 372 19.58 -24.55 9.36
N ALA A 373 18.95 -24.99 8.27
CA ALA A 373 17.57 -25.42 8.30
C ALA A 373 17.41 -26.58 9.29
N THR A 374 16.29 -26.57 10.03
CA THR A 374 16.00 -27.59 11.03
C THR A 374 14.57 -28.06 10.88
N ARG A 375 14.38 -29.37 10.74
CA ARG A 375 13.07 -30.00 10.80
C ARG A 375 12.84 -30.60 12.17
N ALA A 376 11.71 -30.30 12.81
CA ALA A 376 11.38 -30.75 14.17
C ALA A 376 11.38 -32.30 14.32
N ASP A 377 11.26 -33.02 13.19
CA ASP A 377 11.15 -34.47 13.07
C ASP A 377 12.14 -35.10 12.06
N ALA A 378 13.27 -34.42 11.79
CA ALA A 378 14.34 -34.94 10.94
C ALA A 378 14.97 -36.24 11.48
N VAL A 379 15.05 -37.26 10.63
CA VAL A 379 15.92 -38.43 10.86
C VAL A 379 17.37 -37.97 10.57
N GLY A 380 18.33 -38.21 11.46
CA GLY A 380 19.74 -37.88 11.19
C GLY A 380 20.16 -36.42 11.41
N ARG A 381 19.32 -35.55 12.00
CA ARG A 381 19.62 -34.13 12.30
C ARG A 381 19.74 -33.19 11.07
N ALA A 382 19.60 -33.71 9.85
CA ALA A 382 19.52 -32.93 8.60
C ALA A 382 18.06 -32.62 8.25
N CYS A 383 17.77 -31.44 7.69
CA CYS A 383 16.39 -31.09 7.36
C CYS A 383 15.80 -31.97 6.24
N ASN A 384 16.63 -32.38 5.28
CA ASN A 384 16.28 -33.29 4.18
C ASN A 384 17.41 -34.32 3.95
N PRO A 385 17.35 -35.50 4.59
CA PRO A 385 18.42 -36.50 4.51
C PRO A 385 18.77 -36.99 3.08
N ASN A 386 17.87 -36.79 2.11
CA ASN A 386 18.07 -37.21 0.73
C ASN A 386 18.63 -36.10 -0.19
N ASN A 387 18.65 -34.84 0.27
CA ASN A 387 19.12 -33.72 -0.54
C ASN A 387 19.98 -32.72 0.24
N SER A 388 20.34 -32.98 1.51
CA SER A 388 21.12 -32.00 2.25
C SER A 388 22.49 -31.80 1.63
N ASN A 389 22.67 -30.65 0.97
CA ASN A 389 23.75 -30.45 0.02
C ASN A 389 24.39 -29.05 0.08
N ALA A 390 23.96 -28.17 1.00
CA ALA A 390 24.45 -26.81 1.06
C ALA A 390 25.98 -26.72 1.17
N LEU A 391 26.51 -25.66 0.60
CA LEU A 391 27.93 -25.36 0.48
C LEU A 391 28.27 -24.00 1.09
N GLN A 392 29.46 -23.88 1.66
CA GLN A 392 30.03 -22.62 2.10
C GLN A 392 31.31 -22.36 1.32
N ARG A 393 31.41 -21.14 0.78
CA ARG A 393 32.67 -20.62 0.27
C ARG A 393 33.43 -19.99 1.42
N SER A 394 34.66 -20.43 1.63
CA SER A 394 35.59 -19.76 2.56
C SER A 394 36.03 -18.40 2.01
N SER A 395 36.62 -17.56 2.86
CA SER A 395 37.24 -16.31 2.44
C SER A 395 38.40 -16.50 1.44
N ALA A 396 39.03 -17.68 1.42
CA ALA A 396 40.03 -18.09 0.42
C ALA A 396 39.41 -18.47 -0.94
N GLY A 397 38.08 -18.47 -1.05
CA GLY A 397 37.36 -18.68 -2.29
C GLY A 397 37.01 -20.14 -2.60
N VAL A 398 37.30 -21.06 -1.69
CA VAL A 398 37.06 -22.51 -1.86
C VAL A 398 35.70 -22.90 -1.32
N TRP A 399 34.91 -23.65 -2.11
CA TRP A 399 33.63 -24.23 -1.70
C TRP A 399 33.82 -25.57 -1.00
N GLY A 400 33.11 -25.77 0.10
CA GLY A 400 33.01 -27.06 0.81
C GLY A 400 31.62 -27.25 1.41
N PRO A 401 31.24 -28.48 1.79
CA PRO A 401 29.93 -28.77 2.36
C PRO A 401 29.71 -28.10 3.72
N LEU A 402 28.48 -27.64 3.99
CA LEU A 402 28.06 -27.27 5.35
C LEU A 402 27.91 -28.55 6.15
N VAL A 403 28.89 -28.84 7.00
CA VAL A 403 28.90 -30.05 7.83
C VAL A 403 28.71 -29.68 9.29
N ASP A 404 27.79 -30.37 9.96
CA ASP A 404 27.71 -30.44 11.42
C ASP A 404 28.32 -31.77 11.88
N SER A 405 29.33 -31.71 12.75
CA SER A 405 29.96 -32.91 13.30
C SER A 405 29.11 -33.63 14.36
N GLY A 406 27.98 -33.03 14.73
CA GLY A 406 27.03 -33.59 15.66
C GLY A 406 27.54 -33.75 17.10
N GLN A 407 26.61 -33.96 18.03
CA GLN A 407 26.88 -34.35 19.40
C GLN A 407 26.27 -35.72 19.67
N GLY A 408 27.02 -36.56 20.41
CA GLY A 408 26.50 -37.79 21.01
C GLY A 408 26.95 -39.12 20.42
N CYS A 409 28.06 -39.22 19.66
CA CYS A 409 28.98 -40.38 19.68
C CYS A 409 30.11 -40.17 18.65
N LEU A 410 31.36 -40.01 19.12
CA LEU A 410 32.57 -39.97 18.29
C LEU A 410 33.72 -40.64 19.07
N ASN A 411 33.85 -41.96 18.93
CA ASN A 411 35.06 -42.74 19.23
C ASN A 411 34.97 -44.16 18.64
N GLY A 412 34.87 -44.26 17.31
CA GLY A 412 35.25 -45.48 16.57
C GLY A 412 34.29 -46.67 16.56
N ALA A 413 33.17 -46.67 17.29
CA ALA A 413 32.13 -47.69 17.14
C ALA A 413 30.92 -47.08 16.42
N VAL A 414 30.71 -47.49 15.16
CA VAL A 414 29.47 -47.22 14.41
C VAL A 414 28.33 -47.90 15.15
N VAL A 415 27.53 -47.15 15.90
CA VAL A 415 26.31 -47.70 16.53
C VAL A 415 25.11 -47.62 15.57
N ASN A 416 25.18 -46.82 14.52
CA ASN A 416 24.16 -46.80 13.48
C ASN A 416 24.73 -46.30 12.14
N THR A 417 24.69 -47.13 11.09
CA THR A 417 25.03 -46.70 9.72
C THR A 417 24.09 -45.63 9.17
N ALA A 418 22.96 -45.36 9.84
CA ALA A 418 22.02 -44.30 9.52
C ALA A 418 22.32 -42.93 10.19
N ASN A 419 23.33 -42.82 11.07
CA ASN A 419 23.72 -41.52 11.65
C ASN A 419 25.21 -41.24 11.45
N PRO A 420 25.58 -40.48 10.40
CA PRO A 420 26.97 -40.17 10.11
C PRO A 420 27.55 -39.22 11.16
N ALA A 421 28.85 -39.39 11.47
CA ALA A 421 29.59 -38.47 12.35
C ALA A 421 29.64 -37.03 11.80
N ASN A 422 29.43 -36.86 10.51
CA ASN A 422 29.33 -35.57 9.84
C ASN A 422 28.00 -35.53 9.08
N VAL A 423 27.12 -34.62 9.46
CA VAL A 423 25.81 -34.44 8.86
C VAL A 423 25.85 -33.21 7.96
N GLN A 424 25.70 -33.41 6.65
CA GLN A 424 25.55 -32.30 5.72
C GLN A 424 24.23 -31.57 6.01
N GLN A 425 24.28 -30.24 6.02
CA GLN A 425 23.16 -29.37 6.36
C GLN A 425 22.64 -28.66 5.11
N ASP A 426 21.42 -28.15 5.22
CA ASP A 426 20.88 -27.13 4.32
C ASP A 426 20.78 -25.79 5.04
N THR A 427 20.68 -24.72 4.26
CA THR A 427 20.37 -23.39 4.74
C THR A 427 18.88 -23.11 4.57
N TYR A 428 18.28 -22.46 5.57
CA TYR A 428 16.90 -22.01 5.44
C TYR A 428 16.81 -20.79 4.52
N PHE A 429 15.90 -20.84 3.56
CA PHE A 429 15.44 -19.67 2.82
C PHE A 429 14.02 -19.86 2.30
N GLU A 430 13.32 -18.76 2.07
CA GLU A 430 12.04 -18.73 1.37
C GLU A 430 12.19 -18.04 0.03
N LEU A 431 11.58 -18.64 -0.98
CA LEU A 431 11.36 -18.03 -2.28
C LEU A 431 10.03 -17.28 -2.21
N VAL A 432 10.09 -15.95 -2.32
CA VAL A 432 8.93 -15.07 -2.27
C VAL A 432 8.67 -14.54 -3.68
N GLY A 433 7.50 -14.81 -4.22
CA GLY A 433 7.24 -14.58 -5.63
C GLY A 433 5.80 -14.92 -5.99
N THR A 434 5.58 -15.09 -7.28
CA THR A 434 4.33 -15.61 -7.80
C THR A 434 4.64 -16.87 -8.60
N LEU A 435 3.85 -17.92 -8.36
CA LEU A 435 3.79 -19.02 -9.29
C LEU A 435 2.87 -18.57 -10.41
N PRO A 436 3.24 -18.76 -11.69
CA PRO A 436 2.27 -18.65 -12.77
C PRO A 436 1.12 -19.60 -12.44
N GLY A 437 -0.07 -19.03 -12.15
CA GLY A 437 -1.17 -19.71 -11.45
C GLY A 437 -1.26 -21.18 -11.82
N SER A 438 -0.78 -22.04 -10.91
CA SER A 438 -0.60 -23.50 -11.02
C SER A 438 -0.47 -24.12 -12.44
N GLY A 439 0.21 -23.46 -13.37
CA GLY A 439 0.34 -23.94 -14.74
C GLY A 439 0.34 -22.90 -15.87
N CYS A 440 0.11 -21.61 -15.61
CA CYS A 440 -0.08 -20.65 -16.71
C CYS A 440 0.66 -19.32 -16.60
N TYR A 441 1.76 -19.20 -17.37
CA TYR A 441 2.51 -17.94 -17.53
C TYR A 441 1.65 -16.78 -18.03
N ALA A 442 0.65 -17.06 -18.86
CA ALA A 442 -0.22 -16.02 -19.40
C ALA A 442 -1.17 -15.41 -18.35
N ASN A 443 -1.37 -16.07 -17.20
CA ASN A 443 -2.20 -15.58 -16.10
C ASN A 443 -1.41 -14.58 -15.25
N CYS A 444 -1.16 -13.39 -15.80
CA CYS A 444 -0.36 -12.33 -15.20
C CYS A 444 -1.03 -11.73 -13.96
N ASP A 445 -2.35 -11.61 -13.95
CA ASP A 445 -3.08 -10.95 -12.87
C ASP A 445 -3.45 -11.91 -11.72
N GLY A 446 -3.20 -13.21 -11.89
CA GLY A 446 -3.48 -14.24 -10.91
C GLY A 446 -4.97 -14.57 -10.80
N SER A 447 -5.75 -14.32 -11.84
CA SER A 447 -7.16 -14.70 -11.96
C SER A 447 -7.36 -16.17 -11.59
N THR A 448 -8.43 -16.45 -10.84
CA THR A 448 -8.82 -17.80 -10.39
C THR A 448 -10.18 -18.24 -10.96
N GLY A 449 -10.79 -17.39 -11.78
CA GLY A 449 -12.07 -17.66 -12.43
C GLY A 449 -11.96 -18.61 -13.62
N SER A 450 -13.12 -18.97 -14.20
CA SER A 450 -13.20 -19.65 -15.49
C SER A 450 -13.92 -18.72 -16.48
N PRO A 451 -13.29 -18.32 -17.60
CA PRO A 451 -11.95 -18.70 -18.06
C PRO A 451 -10.82 -18.12 -17.19
N LEU A 452 -9.70 -18.86 -17.09
CA LEU A 452 -8.55 -18.48 -16.27
C LEU A 452 -7.81 -17.26 -16.84
N LEU A 453 -7.80 -17.11 -18.17
CA LEU A 453 -7.28 -15.91 -18.84
C LEU A 453 -8.40 -14.94 -19.16
N THR A 454 -8.19 -13.69 -18.79
CA THR A 454 -9.09 -12.58 -19.05
C THR A 454 -8.35 -11.45 -19.77
N PRO A 455 -9.04 -10.41 -20.28
CA PRO A 455 -8.36 -9.23 -20.80
C PRO A 455 -7.45 -8.51 -19.77
N ASN A 456 -7.69 -8.72 -18.47
CA ASN A 456 -6.89 -8.11 -17.41
C ASN A 456 -5.47 -8.69 -17.33
N ASP A 457 -5.28 -9.96 -17.68
CA ASP A 457 -3.96 -10.57 -17.84
C ASP A 457 -3.13 -9.92 -18.94
N PHE A 458 -3.78 -9.60 -20.06
CA PHE A 458 -3.16 -8.89 -21.17
C PHE A 458 -2.74 -7.48 -20.73
N GLN A 459 -3.63 -6.77 -20.03
CA GLN A 459 -3.34 -5.44 -19.48
C GLN A 459 -2.23 -5.48 -18.42
N CYS A 460 -2.22 -6.51 -17.57
CA CYS A 460 -1.16 -6.75 -16.60
C CYS A 460 0.20 -6.91 -17.30
N PHE A 461 0.27 -7.74 -18.35
CA PHE A 461 1.50 -7.90 -19.13
C PHE A 461 1.94 -6.59 -19.79
N LEU A 462 1.02 -5.82 -20.39
CA LEU A 462 1.36 -4.52 -20.97
C LEU A 462 1.97 -3.55 -19.95
N ASN A 463 1.40 -3.50 -18.74
CA ASN A 463 1.92 -2.66 -17.67
C ASN A 463 3.32 -3.11 -17.24
N LYS A 464 3.56 -4.42 -17.13
CA LYS A 464 4.86 -5.01 -16.81
C LYS A 464 5.89 -4.74 -17.91
N PHE A 465 5.51 -4.92 -19.17
CA PHE A 465 6.37 -4.65 -20.32
C PHE A 465 6.76 -3.17 -20.42
N ALA A 466 5.80 -2.26 -20.23
CA ALA A 466 6.05 -0.81 -20.22
C ALA A 466 6.95 -0.37 -19.05
N ALA A 467 6.86 -1.06 -17.91
CA ALA A 467 7.71 -0.80 -16.74
C ALA A 467 9.11 -1.41 -16.85
N ASN A 468 9.45 -2.09 -17.96
CA ASN A 468 10.66 -2.88 -18.10
C ASN A 468 10.82 -3.92 -16.97
N ASP A 469 9.69 -4.48 -16.51
CA ASP A 469 9.60 -5.51 -15.46
C ASP A 469 10.00 -6.86 -16.07
N THR A 470 10.85 -7.58 -15.35
CA THR A 470 11.42 -8.87 -15.77
C THR A 470 10.39 -10.00 -15.84
N TYR A 471 9.23 -9.86 -15.21
CA TYR A 471 8.07 -10.73 -15.46
C TYR A 471 7.74 -10.81 -16.96
N ALA A 472 7.84 -9.67 -17.64
CA ALA A 472 7.54 -9.58 -19.07
C ALA A 472 8.65 -10.19 -19.95
N ASN A 473 9.78 -10.62 -19.38
CA ASN A 473 10.85 -11.32 -20.09
C ASN A 473 10.47 -12.79 -20.35
N CYS A 474 9.44 -12.98 -21.17
CA CYS A 474 8.88 -14.28 -21.51
C CYS A 474 9.90 -15.17 -22.23
N ASP A 475 10.77 -14.57 -23.06
CA ASP A 475 11.71 -15.30 -23.89
C ASP A 475 13.07 -15.55 -23.24
N GLY A 476 13.31 -14.96 -22.06
CA GLY A 476 14.53 -15.13 -21.27
C GLY A 476 15.73 -14.36 -21.83
N SER A 477 15.50 -13.30 -22.59
CA SER A 477 16.52 -12.39 -23.09
C SER A 477 17.45 -11.89 -21.98
N THR A 478 18.76 -11.90 -22.25
CA THR A 478 19.81 -11.42 -21.31
C THR A 478 20.53 -10.17 -21.82
N GLY A 479 20.06 -9.60 -22.94
CA GLY A 479 20.65 -8.43 -23.60
C GLY A 479 20.18 -7.10 -22.99
N SER A 480 20.67 -5.99 -23.55
CA SER A 480 20.14 -4.65 -23.30
C SER A 480 19.59 -4.08 -24.62
N PRO A 481 18.30 -3.70 -24.70
CA PRO A 481 17.28 -3.76 -23.64
C PRO A 481 16.92 -5.19 -23.24
N LEU A 482 16.55 -5.35 -21.95
CA LEU A 482 16.20 -6.65 -21.37
C LEU A 482 14.91 -7.21 -21.97
N LEU A 483 13.95 -6.33 -22.27
CA LEU A 483 12.71 -6.67 -22.95
C LEU A 483 12.80 -6.27 -24.43
N THR A 484 12.38 -7.18 -25.29
CA THR A 484 12.36 -7.01 -26.74
C THR A 484 10.97 -7.29 -27.30
N PRO A 485 10.68 -6.98 -28.57
CA PRO A 485 9.42 -7.38 -29.19
C PRO A 485 9.17 -8.91 -29.18
N ASN A 486 10.23 -9.72 -29.03
CA ASN A 486 10.10 -11.18 -28.96
C ASN A 486 9.44 -11.64 -27.65
N ASP A 487 9.61 -10.90 -26.56
CA ASP A 487 8.90 -11.14 -25.30
C ASP A 487 7.40 -10.95 -25.44
N PHE A 488 7.01 -9.90 -26.16
CA PHE A 488 5.61 -9.63 -26.47
C PHE A 488 5.00 -10.75 -27.31
N GLN A 489 5.74 -11.22 -28.33
CA GLN A 489 5.32 -12.35 -29.15
C GLN A 489 5.25 -13.65 -28.36
N CYS A 490 6.21 -13.89 -27.46
CA CYS A 490 6.22 -15.04 -26.57
C CYS A 490 4.99 -15.04 -25.65
N PHE A 491 4.66 -13.89 -25.05
CA PHE A 491 3.46 -13.74 -24.22
C PHE A 491 2.19 -14.00 -25.04
N LEU A 492 2.06 -13.40 -26.24
CA LEU A 492 0.90 -13.65 -27.11
C LEU A 492 0.71 -15.14 -27.43
N ASN A 493 1.80 -15.86 -27.71
CA ASN A 493 1.75 -17.29 -27.98
C ASN A 493 1.28 -18.08 -26.75
N LYS A 494 1.74 -17.71 -25.55
CA LYS A 494 1.32 -18.33 -24.29
C LYS A 494 -0.14 -17.99 -23.94
N PHE A 495 -0.57 -16.76 -24.20
CA PHE A 495 -1.93 -16.30 -23.96
C PHE A 495 -2.93 -16.98 -24.91
N ALA A 496 -2.59 -17.07 -26.20
CA ALA A 496 -3.41 -17.76 -27.19
C ALA A 496 -3.48 -19.27 -26.97
N ALA A 497 -2.41 -19.88 -26.43
CA ALA A 497 -2.41 -21.30 -26.04
C ALA A 497 -3.37 -21.59 -24.87
N GLY A 498 -3.76 -20.56 -24.11
CA GLY A 498 -4.60 -20.72 -22.93
C GLY A 498 -3.86 -21.31 -21.73
N CYS A 499 -4.60 -21.48 -20.65
CA CYS A 499 -4.17 -22.21 -19.47
C CYS A 499 -4.94 -23.53 -19.39
N THR A 500 -4.24 -24.66 -19.33
CA THR A 500 -4.85 -26.00 -19.16
C THR A 500 -4.71 -26.51 -17.74
#